data_AF-A0A7X9MGI6-F1
#
_entry.id   AF-A0A7X9MGI6-F1
#
_cell.length_a   1.000
_cell.length_b   1.000
_cell.length_c   1.000
_cell.angle_alpha   90.00
_cell.angle_beta   90.00
_cell.angle_gamma   90.00
#
_symmetry.space_group_name_H-M   'P 1'
#
loop_
_entity.id
_entity.type
_entity.pdbx_description
1 polymer ?
#
loop_
_entity_poly.entity_id
_entity_poly.type
_entity_poly.pdbx_seq_one_letter_code
_entity_poly.pdbx_strand_id
1 'polypeptide(L)'
;MFNELYVFLIEYGKSLLLHPITHGFGLLFYIFLWQVIGIPIISVVRDLTEPLKTKFNMKVNYFVLVFGCLTGLFSSIYFLSGLEGENNVYDRSFRLIGVFGTVFLFFIPVTVILGAGIIIPIFSFTMWIVNGIISILPVLAGLAVLVPIVFFGGIFSIVGAVAGRL
;
A
#
# COMPACT_ATOMS: atom_id res chain seq x y z
N MET A 1 29.86 3.05 -3.72
CA MET A 1 29.08 2.35 -2.66
C MET A 1 27.73 3.03 -2.39
N PHE A 2 27.67 4.33 -2.04
CA PHE A 2 26.39 5.03 -1.82
C PHE A 2 25.48 5.07 -3.06
N ASN A 3 26.07 5.25 -4.24
CA ASN A 3 25.31 5.34 -5.50
C ASN A 3 24.63 4.00 -5.84
N GLU A 4 25.26 2.87 -5.54
CA GLU A 4 24.68 1.55 -5.87
C GLU A 4 23.53 1.17 -4.94
N LEU A 5 23.63 1.50 -3.65
CA LEU A 5 22.54 1.29 -2.70
C LEU A 5 21.33 2.18 -3.03
N TYR A 6 21.58 3.42 -3.46
CA TYR A 6 20.52 4.33 -3.92
C TYR A 6 19.85 3.85 -5.21
N VAL A 7 20.63 3.41 -6.19
CA VAL A 7 20.10 2.83 -7.44
C VAL A 7 19.29 1.57 -7.14
N PHE A 8 19.79 0.69 -6.27
CA PHE A 8 19.06 -0.49 -5.83
C PHE A 8 17.72 -0.15 -5.16
N LEU A 9 17.68 0.85 -4.27
CA LEU A 9 16.44 1.29 -3.62
C LEU A 9 15.42 1.82 -4.65
N ILE A 10 15.87 2.56 -5.65
CA ILE A 10 15.01 3.07 -6.73
C ILE A 10 14.48 1.91 -7.58
N GLU A 11 15.35 0.99 -7.99
CA GLU A 11 14.94 -0.16 -8.80
C GLU A 11 13.97 -1.06 -8.03
N TYR A 12 14.22 -1.28 -6.74
CA TYR A 12 13.34 -2.03 -5.87
C TYR A 12 11.99 -1.32 -5.70
N GLY A 13 11.98 0.00 -5.45
CA GLY A 13 10.75 0.78 -5.37
C GLY A 13 9.92 0.74 -6.67
N LYS A 14 10.60 0.81 -7.82
CA LYS A 14 9.96 0.69 -9.13
C LYS A 14 9.39 -0.72 -9.35
N SER A 15 10.13 -1.76 -8.99
CA SER A 15 9.69 -3.15 -9.02
C SER A 15 8.47 -3.37 -8.13
N LEU A 16 8.45 -2.76 -6.94
CA LEU A 16 7.31 -2.78 -6.02
C LEU A 16 6.05 -2.19 -6.65
N LEU A 17 6.17 -1.12 -7.45
CA LEU A 17 5.02 -0.49 -8.12
C LEU A 17 4.59 -1.25 -9.38
N LEU A 18 5.49 -1.99 -10.02
CA LEU A 18 5.19 -2.81 -11.21
C LEU A 18 4.46 -4.11 -10.87
N HIS A 19 4.88 -4.81 -9.81
CA HIS A 19 4.18 -5.98 -9.30
C HIS A 19 3.87 -5.84 -7.80
N PRO A 20 2.96 -4.92 -7.44
CA PRO A 20 2.68 -4.55 -6.04
C PRO A 20 2.10 -5.68 -5.21
N ILE A 21 1.42 -6.65 -5.82
CA ILE A 21 0.88 -7.80 -5.10
C ILE A 21 2.03 -8.74 -4.70
N THR A 22 2.78 -9.27 -5.68
CA THR A 22 3.83 -10.27 -5.43
C THR A 22 5.00 -9.71 -4.64
N HIS A 23 5.51 -8.53 -5.02
CA HIS A 23 6.60 -7.89 -4.29
C HIS A 23 6.14 -7.27 -2.96
N GLY A 24 4.87 -6.86 -2.84
CA GLY A 24 4.29 -6.45 -1.57
C GLY A 24 4.20 -7.61 -0.57
N PHE A 25 3.74 -8.79 -0.99
CA PHE A 25 3.78 -10.00 -0.16
C PHE A 25 5.21 -10.42 0.20
N GLY A 26 6.14 -10.32 -0.75
CA GLY A 26 7.57 -10.54 -0.49
C GLY A 26 8.13 -9.60 0.59
N LEU A 27 7.83 -8.30 0.48
CA LEU A 27 8.23 -7.30 1.48
C LEU A 27 7.62 -7.61 2.87
N LEU A 28 6.37 -8.03 2.91
CA LEU A 28 5.69 -8.45 4.15
C LEU A 28 6.42 -9.64 4.79
N PHE A 29 6.81 -10.62 3.98
CA PHE A 29 7.58 -11.78 4.43
C PHE A 29 8.98 -11.39 4.97
N TYR A 30 9.69 -10.50 4.28
CA TYR A 30 11.00 -10.00 4.74
C TYR A 30 10.89 -9.21 6.04
N ILE A 31 9.88 -8.33 6.16
CA ILE A 31 9.61 -7.60 7.40
C ILE A 31 9.31 -8.58 8.53
N PHE A 32 8.49 -9.59 8.29
CA PHE A 32 8.18 -10.61 9.28
C PHE A 32 9.44 -11.37 9.74
N LEU A 33 10.27 -11.82 8.80
CA LEU A 33 11.54 -12.48 9.12
C LEU A 33 12.47 -11.57 9.95
N TRP A 34 12.56 -10.29 9.59
CA TRP A 34 13.35 -9.31 10.33
C TRP A 34 12.85 -9.16 11.78
N GLN A 35 11.53 -9.12 11.98
CA GLN A 35 10.94 -9.09 13.33
C GLN A 35 11.27 -10.35 14.14
N VAL A 36 11.27 -11.54 13.52
CA VAL A 36 11.60 -12.81 14.19
C VAL A 36 13.07 -12.87 14.58
N ILE A 37 13.97 -12.51 13.66
CA ILE A 37 15.43 -12.47 13.92
C ILE A 37 15.77 -11.37 14.94
N GLY A 38 14.95 -10.32 15.03
CA GLY A 38 15.15 -9.26 16.02
C GLY A 38 15.09 -9.72 17.47
N ILE A 39 14.34 -10.77 17.78
CA ILE A 39 14.13 -11.22 19.16
C ILE A 39 15.47 -11.60 19.82
N PRO A 40 16.28 -12.51 19.25
CA PRO A 40 17.59 -12.82 19.81
C PRO A 40 18.54 -11.61 19.79
N ILE A 41 18.49 -10.74 18.76
CA ILE A 41 19.35 -9.55 18.69
C ILE A 41 19.07 -8.60 19.86
N ILE A 42 17.80 -8.26 20.09
CA ILE A 42 17.43 -7.36 21.17
C ILE A 42 17.70 -8.00 22.53
N SER A 43 17.56 -9.32 22.67
CA SER A 43 17.95 -10.02 23.91
C SER A 43 19.44 -9.81 24.22
N VAL A 44 20.32 -9.99 23.24
CA VAL A 44 21.77 -9.76 23.42
C VAL A 44 22.06 -8.29 23.74
N VAL A 45 21.42 -7.35 23.02
CA VAL A 45 21.56 -5.91 23.30
C VAL A 45 21.11 -5.57 24.72
N ARG A 46 20.02 -6.17 25.19
CA ARG A 46 19.52 -6.00 26.54
C ARG A 46 20.56 -6.46 27.55
N ASP A 47 21.06 -7.68 27.41
CA ASP A 47 22.00 -8.26 28.36
C ASP A 47 23.32 -7.45 28.42
N LEU A 48 23.77 -6.91 27.29
CA LEU A 48 24.93 -6.02 27.22
C LEU A 48 24.69 -4.63 27.85
N THR A 49 23.44 -4.16 27.85
CA THR A 49 23.07 -2.81 28.33
C THR A 49 22.49 -2.81 29.74
N GLU A 50 22.12 -3.97 30.28
CA GLU A 50 21.74 -4.20 31.68
C GLU A 50 22.74 -3.63 32.71
N PRO A 51 24.08 -3.86 32.58
CA PRO A 51 25.05 -3.26 33.50
C PRO A 51 25.13 -1.73 33.37
N LEU A 52 24.82 -1.17 32.19
CA LEU A 52 24.76 0.27 32.00
C LEU A 52 23.49 0.85 32.65
N LYS A 53 22.33 0.20 32.47
CA LYS A 53 21.06 0.58 33.12
C LYS A 53 21.23 0.69 34.64
N THR A 54 21.85 -0.31 35.26
CA THR A 54 22.09 -0.32 36.71
C THR A 54 23.08 0.76 37.15
N LYS A 55 24.18 0.95 36.42
CA LYS A 55 25.19 1.98 36.72
C LYS A 55 24.65 3.41 36.60
N PHE A 56 23.72 3.65 35.68
CA PHE A 56 23.06 4.95 35.49
C PHE A 56 21.75 5.10 36.28
N ASN A 57 21.39 4.13 37.11
CA ASN A 57 20.14 4.12 37.90
C ASN A 57 18.88 4.40 37.06
N MET A 58 18.82 3.83 35.85
CA MET A 58 17.69 4.03 34.94
C MET A 58 16.54 3.08 35.27
N LYS A 59 15.31 3.60 35.26
CA LYS A 59 14.08 2.82 35.55
C LYS A 59 13.79 1.75 34.49
N VAL A 60 14.19 1.98 33.24
CA VAL A 60 14.02 1.09 32.09
C VAL A 60 15.24 1.12 31.20
N ASN A 61 15.40 0.10 30.37
CA ASN A 61 16.52 0.01 29.45
C ASN A 61 16.27 0.85 28.18
N TYR A 62 16.46 2.17 28.27
CA TYR A 62 16.28 3.07 27.13
C TYR A 62 17.19 2.76 25.95
N PHE A 63 18.35 2.11 26.17
CA PHE A 63 19.24 1.68 25.10
C PHE A 63 18.59 0.66 24.18
N VAL A 64 17.87 -0.31 24.75
CA VAL A 64 17.08 -1.29 23.99
C VAL A 64 15.99 -0.62 23.16
N LEU A 65 15.31 0.38 23.73
CA LEU A 65 14.28 1.13 22.99
C LEU A 65 14.87 1.88 21.81
N VAL A 66 15.96 2.64 22.02
CA VAL A 66 16.62 3.41 20.96
C VAL A 66 17.13 2.48 19.86
N PHE A 67 17.77 1.37 20.23
CA PHE A 67 18.26 0.39 19.28
C PHE A 67 17.12 -0.27 18.50
N GLY A 68 16.04 -0.66 19.16
CA GLY A 68 14.86 -1.22 18.49
C GLY A 68 14.17 -0.21 17.56
N CYS A 69 14.13 1.07 17.91
CA CYS A 69 13.62 2.12 17.02
C CYS A 69 14.51 2.35 15.79
N LEU A 70 15.84 2.33 15.95
CA LEU A 70 16.80 2.51 14.84
C LEU A 70 16.78 1.32 13.87
N THR A 71 16.58 0.11 14.39
CA THR A 71 16.58 -1.13 13.60
C THR A 71 15.19 -1.55 13.12
N GLY A 72 14.13 -0.90 13.62
CA GLY A 72 12.74 -1.24 13.33
C GLY A 72 12.26 -2.55 13.99
N LEU A 73 12.92 -3.04 15.04
CA LEU A 73 12.64 -4.32 15.71
C LEU A 73 11.57 -4.20 16.81
N PHE A 74 10.41 -3.66 16.46
CA PHE A 74 9.35 -3.35 17.43
C PHE A 74 8.68 -4.57 18.06
N SER A 75 8.57 -5.68 17.31
CA SER A 75 8.02 -6.94 17.86
C SER A 75 8.87 -7.47 19.02
N SER A 76 10.18 -7.28 18.92
CA SER A 76 11.13 -7.72 19.94
C SER A 76 11.04 -6.88 21.22
N ILE A 77 10.81 -5.57 21.10
CA ILE A 77 10.52 -4.68 22.23
C ILE A 77 9.22 -5.11 22.95
N TYR A 78 8.19 -5.48 22.18
CA TYR A 78 6.93 -5.97 22.74
C TYR A 78 7.11 -7.24 23.58
N PHE A 79 7.83 -8.25 23.04
CA PHE A 79 8.03 -9.52 23.75
C PHE A 79 8.91 -9.37 25.00
N LEU A 80 10.01 -8.60 24.91
CA LEU A 80 10.94 -8.45 26.03
C LEU A 80 10.38 -7.59 27.16
N SER A 81 9.61 -6.54 26.86
CA SER A 81 8.91 -5.76 27.90
C SER A 81 7.81 -6.56 28.61
N GLY A 82 7.24 -7.58 27.97
CA GLY A 82 6.26 -8.49 28.58
C GLY A 82 6.87 -9.47 29.60
N LEU A 83 8.17 -9.73 29.54
CA LEU A 83 8.87 -10.66 30.43
C LEU A 83 9.30 -10.02 31.77
N GLU A 84 9.42 -8.69 31.84
CA GLU A 84 10.06 -7.98 32.97
C GLU A 84 9.12 -7.44 34.05
N GLY A 85 7.80 -7.62 33.93
CA GLY A 85 6.87 -7.53 35.08
C GLY A 85 5.68 -6.58 34.92
N GLU A 86 4.52 -7.04 35.37
CA GLU A 86 3.21 -6.39 35.22
C GLU A 86 3.04 -5.04 35.98
N ASN A 87 4.02 -4.68 36.83
CA ASN A 87 3.86 -3.63 37.85
C ASN A 87 4.56 -2.29 37.55
N ASN A 88 5.33 -2.15 36.46
CA ASN A 88 6.00 -0.88 36.13
C ASN A 88 5.30 -0.16 34.96
N VAL A 89 4.93 1.12 35.17
CA VAL A 89 4.21 1.93 34.16
C VAL A 89 5.04 2.12 32.89
N TYR A 90 6.37 2.22 33.03
CA TYR A 90 7.28 2.44 31.91
C TYR A 90 7.40 1.24 30.97
N ASP A 91 7.31 0.01 31.48
CA ASP A 91 7.32 -1.21 30.64
C ASP A 91 6.04 -1.33 29.82
N ARG A 92 4.90 -0.89 30.37
CA ARG A 92 3.65 -0.79 29.59
C ARG A 92 3.79 0.21 28.45
N SER A 93 4.44 1.35 28.67
CA SER A 93 4.72 2.32 27.60
C SER A 93 5.62 1.71 26.51
N PHE A 94 6.65 0.96 26.88
CA PHE A 94 7.53 0.29 25.92
C PHE A 94 6.79 -0.77 25.12
N ARG A 95 5.91 -1.53 25.77
CA ARG A 95 5.04 -2.50 25.12
C ARG A 95 4.12 -1.83 24.10
N LEU A 96 3.54 -0.68 24.46
CA LEU A 96 2.65 0.09 23.57
C LEU A 96 3.40 0.64 22.36
N ILE A 97 4.63 1.13 22.55
CA ILE A 97 5.53 1.54 21.46
C ILE A 97 5.85 0.34 20.55
N GLY A 98 6.11 -0.84 21.14
CA GLY A 98 6.32 -2.08 20.40
C GLY A 98 5.11 -2.44 19.53
N VAL A 99 3.90 -2.46 20.08
CA VAL A 99 2.66 -2.74 19.31
C VAL A 99 2.49 -1.72 18.18
N PHE A 100 2.57 -0.43 18.51
CA PHE A 100 2.35 0.63 17.53
C PHE A 100 3.36 0.59 16.40
N GLY A 101 4.64 0.41 16.74
CA GLY A 101 5.72 0.29 15.75
C GLY A 101 5.56 -0.94 14.86
N THR A 102 5.16 -2.09 15.42
CA THR A 102 4.88 -3.30 14.62
C THR A 102 3.73 -3.08 13.65
N VAL A 103 2.61 -2.51 14.11
CA VAL A 103 1.45 -2.22 13.25
C VAL A 103 1.85 -1.27 12.11
N PHE A 104 2.58 -0.20 12.43
CA PHE A 104 3.01 0.77 11.43
C PHE A 104 3.93 0.15 10.38
N LEU A 105 4.84 -0.74 10.78
CA LEU A 105 5.74 -1.45 9.87
C LEU A 105 4.99 -2.35 8.89
N PHE A 106 3.97 -3.07 9.35
CA PHE A 106 3.13 -3.90 8.47
C PHE A 106 2.14 -3.08 7.65
N PHE A 107 1.84 -1.84 8.05
CA PHE A 107 0.96 -0.96 7.27
C PHE A 107 1.57 -0.55 5.92
N ILE A 108 2.90 -0.44 5.84
CA ILE A 108 3.62 -0.08 4.62
C ILE A 108 3.36 -1.09 3.48
N PRO A 109 3.67 -2.39 3.62
CA PRO A 109 3.40 -3.36 2.55
C PRO A 109 1.89 -3.50 2.28
N VAL A 110 1.04 -3.40 3.30
CA VAL A 110 -0.43 -3.47 3.13
C VAL A 110 -0.95 -2.31 2.28
N THR A 111 -0.48 -1.09 2.51
CA THR A 111 -0.88 0.07 1.69
C THR A 111 -0.38 -0.01 0.27
N VAL A 112 0.81 -0.58 0.03
CA VAL A 112 1.30 -0.85 -1.34
C VAL A 112 0.39 -1.85 -2.06
N ILE A 113 0.07 -2.98 -1.42
CA ILE A 113 -0.78 -4.02 -2.01
C ILE A 113 -2.18 -3.48 -2.30
N LEU A 114 -2.81 -2.82 -1.31
CA LEU A 114 -4.16 -2.30 -1.46
C LEU A 114 -4.21 -1.11 -2.44
N GLY A 115 -3.31 -0.14 -2.29
CA GLY A 115 -3.26 1.06 -3.11
C GLY A 115 -2.85 0.75 -4.54
N ALA A 116 -1.59 0.38 -4.74
CA ALA A 116 -1.04 0.16 -6.07
C ALA A 116 -1.53 -1.14 -6.71
N GLY A 117 -1.77 -2.18 -5.92
CA GLY A 117 -2.14 -3.50 -6.44
C GLY A 117 -3.63 -3.74 -6.68
N ILE A 118 -4.52 -3.02 -5.99
CA ILE A 118 -5.97 -3.27 -6.07
C ILE A 118 -6.74 -2.02 -6.49
N ILE A 119 -6.59 -0.91 -5.76
CA ILE A 119 -7.37 0.31 -5.98
C ILE A 119 -7.07 0.91 -7.37
N ILE A 120 -5.79 1.07 -7.72
CA ILE A 120 -5.40 1.65 -9.02
C ILE A 120 -5.94 0.82 -10.21
N PRO A 121 -5.76 -0.52 -10.26
CA PRO A 121 -6.34 -1.34 -11.32
C PRO A 121 -7.87 -1.24 -11.44
N ILE A 122 -8.60 -1.27 -10.32
CA ILE A 122 -10.07 -1.15 -10.31
C ILE A 122 -10.50 0.22 -10.88
N PHE A 123 -9.83 1.29 -10.43
CA PHE A 123 -10.11 2.63 -10.94
C PHE A 123 -9.82 2.73 -12.44
N SER A 124 -8.70 2.18 -12.91
CA SER A 124 -8.32 2.15 -14.32
C SER A 124 -9.36 1.41 -15.18
N PHE A 125 -9.82 0.24 -14.73
CA PHE A 125 -10.86 -0.51 -15.42
C PHE A 125 -12.19 0.25 -15.49
N THR A 126 -12.57 0.90 -14.39
CA THR A 126 -13.78 1.73 -14.34
C THR A 126 -13.71 2.89 -15.32
N MET A 127 -12.58 3.61 -15.35
CA MET A 127 -12.36 4.72 -16.28
C MET A 127 -12.34 4.26 -17.74
N TRP A 128 -11.78 3.08 -18.02
CA TRP A 128 -11.83 2.48 -19.36
C TRP A 128 -13.27 2.23 -19.83
N ILE A 129 -14.13 1.66 -18.97
CA ILE A 129 -15.56 1.48 -19.27
C ILE A 129 -16.24 2.82 -19.53
N VAL A 130 -16.03 3.82 -18.66
CA VAL A 130 -16.64 5.15 -18.79
C VAL A 130 -16.24 5.81 -20.10
N ASN A 131 -14.95 5.78 -20.45
CA ASN A 131 -14.47 6.31 -21.72
C ASN A 131 -15.04 5.55 -22.92
N GLY A 132 -15.19 4.23 -22.82
CA GLY A 132 -15.88 3.41 -23.81
C GLY A 132 -17.30 3.90 -24.07
N ILE A 133 -18.09 4.09 -23.01
CA ILE A 133 -19.47 4.59 -23.12
C ILE A 133 -19.51 6.00 -23.73
N ILE A 134 -18.65 6.91 -23.27
CA ILE A 134 -18.57 8.28 -23.80
C ILE A 134 -18.22 8.29 -25.29
N SER A 135 -17.34 7.39 -25.75
CA SER A 135 -16.96 7.32 -27.16
C SER A 135 -18.07 6.80 -28.10
N ILE A 136 -18.98 5.97 -27.59
CA ILE A 136 -20.08 5.38 -28.39
C ILE A 136 -21.31 6.30 -28.43
N LEU A 137 -21.51 7.11 -27.38
CA LEU A 137 -22.67 8.00 -27.26
C LEU A 137 -22.91 8.92 -28.48
N PRO A 138 -21.88 9.60 -29.04
CA PRO A 138 -22.04 10.46 -30.20
C PRO A 138 -22.45 9.72 -31.47
N VAL A 139 -21.96 8.48 -31.64
CA VAL A 139 -22.32 7.63 -32.79
C VAL A 139 -23.78 7.22 -32.71
N LEU A 140 -24.24 6.81 -31.52
CA LEU A 140 -25.65 6.49 -31.28
C LEU A 140 -26.56 7.71 -31.46
N ALA A 141 -26.13 8.87 -30.96
CA ALA A 141 -26.86 10.13 -31.15
C ALA A 141 -26.94 10.54 -32.64
N GLY A 142 -25.84 10.41 -33.38
CA GLY A 142 -25.80 10.66 -34.82
C GLY A 142 -26.72 9.73 -35.60
N LEU A 143 -26.73 8.43 -35.26
CA LEU A 143 -27.65 7.44 -35.82
C LEU A 143 -29.12 7.77 -35.52
N ALA A 144 -29.42 8.16 -34.29
CA ALA A 144 -30.77 8.53 -33.88
C ALA A 144 -31.32 9.75 -34.65
N VAL A 145 -30.45 10.67 -35.09
CA VAL A 145 -30.83 11.82 -35.92
C VAL A 145 -30.93 11.44 -37.40
N LEU A 146 -30.04 10.60 -37.91
CA LEU A 146 -30.02 10.18 -39.32
C LEU A 146 -31.23 9.34 -39.70
N VAL A 147 -31.67 8.43 -38.83
CA VAL A 147 -32.76 7.49 -39.13
C VAL A 147 -34.08 8.21 -39.47
N PRO A 148 -34.58 9.20 -38.69
CA PRO A 148 -35.76 9.97 -39.06
C PRO A 148 -35.59 10.75 -40.37
N ILE A 149 -34.42 11.34 -40.62
CA ILE A 149 -34.17 12.11 -41.86
C ILE A 149 -34.29 11.20 -43.08
N VAL A 150 -33.65 10.03 -43.04
CA VAL A 150 -33.71 9.05 -44.13
C VAL A 150 -35.14 8.51 -44.29
N PHE A 151 -35.85 8.27 -43.18
CA PHE A 151 -37.22 7.76 -43.20
C PHE A 151 -38.22 8.77 -43.77
N PHE A 152 -38.26 10.00 -43.25
CA PHE A 152 -39.14 11.06 -43.75
C PHE A 152 -38.73 11.51 -45.15
N GLY A 153 -37.42 11.65 -45.42
CA GLY A 153 -36.91 11.97 -46.76
C GLY A 153 -37.29 10.92 -47.80
N GLY A 154 -37.25 9.63 -47.43
CA GLY A 154 -37.73 8.53 -48.27
C GLY A 154 -39.23 8.60 -48.56
N ILE A 155 -40.05 8.87 -47.54
CA ILE A 155 -41.50 9.07 -47.70
C ILE A 155 -41.79 10.25 -48.64
N PHE A 156 -41.15 11.40 -48.43
CA PHE A 156 -41.35 12.57 -49.28
C PHE A 156 -40.89 12.35 -50.72
N SER A 157 -39.81 11.59 -50.93
CA SER A 157 -39.34 11.20 -52.27
C SER A 157 -40.39 10.37 -53.02
N ILE A 158 -40.98 9.37 -52.36
CA ILE A 158 -42.06 8.54 -52.93
C ILE A 158 -43.29 9.41 -53.26
N VAL A 159 -43.68 10.30 -52.35
CA VAL A 159 -44.81 11.22 -52.57
C VAL A 159 -44.53 12.16 -53.76
N GLY A 160 -43.32 12.68 -53.90
CA GLY A 160 -42.92 13.52 -55.04
C GLY A 160 -42.98 12.78 -56.39
N ALA A 161 -42.53 11.52 -56.41
CA ALA A 161 -42.60 10.67 -57.59
C ALA A 161 -44.05 10.33 -57.99
N VAL A 162 -44.94 10.06 -57.02
CA VAL A 162 -46.36 9.74 -57.29
C VAL A 162 -47.16 10.98 -57.66
N ALA A 163 -46.84 12.15 -57.08
CA ALA A 163 -47.50 13.42 -57.39
C ALA A 163 -47.06 14.02 -58.75
N GLY A 164 -46.22 13.33 -59.52
CA GLY A 164 -45.82 13.71 -60.88
C GLY A 164 -45.00 15.00 -60.96
N ARG A 165 -44.26 15.35 -59.91
CA ARG A 165 -43.45 16.58 -59.84
C ARG A 165 -41.93 16.33 -59.85
N LEU A 166 -41.50 15.18 -60.35
CA LEU A 166 -40.11 14.87 -60.69
C LEU A 166 -39.98 14.64 -62.19
#